data_AF-A0A3D5H9S5-F1
#
_entry.id   AF-A0A3D5H9S5-F1
#
_cell.length_a   1.000
_cell.length_b   1.000
_cell.length_c   1.000
_cell.angle_alpha   90.00
_cell.angle_beta   90.00
_cell.angle_gamma   90.00
#
_symmetry.space_group_name_H-M   'P 1'
#
loop_
_entity.id
_entity.type
_entity.pdbx_description
1 polymer ?
#
loop_
_entity_poly.entity_id
_entity_poly.type
_entity_poly.pdbx_seq_one_letter_code
_entity_poly.pdbx_strand_id
1 'polypeptide(L)'
;MSIEIVREILLWCAIINYAVLLCWFLCFILAHDWIQRLHGRWFRMSVEQFDAVHYAGMAIYKIGILLLNLVPYLALLIIGKGSS
;
A
#
# COMPACT_ATOMS: atom_id res chain seq x y z
N MET A 1 23.85 -12.00 4.52
CA MET A 1 22.60 -12.21 3.75
C MET A 1 22.96 -12.33 2.30
N SER A 2 22.41 -13.31 1.59
CA SER A 2 22.61 -13.44 0.14
C SER A 2 21.65 -12.48 -0.59
N ILE A 3 21.98 -12.14 -1.84
CA ILE A 3 21.15 -11.25 -2.68
C ILE A 3 19.76 -11.87 -2.92
N GLU A 4 19.68 -13.20 -2.97
CA GLU A 4 18.46 -13.98 -3.11
C GLU A 4 17.51 -13.78 -1.92
N ILE A 5 18.04 -13.79 -0.69
CA ILE A 5 17.24 -13.55 0.52
C ILE A 5 16.69 -12.13 0.52
N VAL A 6 17.50 -11.12 0.15
CA VAL A 6 17.02 -9.72 0.05
C VAL A 6 15.91 -9.61 -0.99
N ARG A 7 16.08 -10.25 -2.15
CA ARG A 7 15.09 -10.27 -3.23
C ARG A 7 13.77 -10.91 -2.79
N GLU A 8 13.82 -12.03 -2.07
CA GLU A 8 12.60 -12.67 -1.54
C GLU A 8 11.90 -11.81 -0.50
N ILE A 9 12.66 -11.16 0.39
CA ILE A 9 12.09 -10.22 1.37
C ILE A 9 11.36 -9.07 0.67
N LEU A 10 11.99 -8.43 -0.32
CA LEU A 10 11.39 -7.31 -1.06
C LEU A 10 10.11 -7.75 -1.81
N LEU A 11 10.11 -8.96 -2.38
CA LEU A 11 8.93 -9.52 -3.04
C LEU A 11 7.78 -9.74 -2.05
N TRP A 12 8.02 -10.42 -0.93
CA TRP A 12 6.99 -10.69 0.06
C TRP A 12 6.49 -9.41 0.73
N CYS A 13 7.37 -8.45 0.99
CA CYS A 13 6.96 -7.13 1.45
C CYS A 13 6.05 -6.45 0.42
N ALA A 14 6.39 -6.45 -0.87
CA ALA A 14 5.51 -5.88 -1.90
C ALA A 14 4.13 -6.56 -1.91
N ILE A 15 4.08 -7.91 -1.89
CA ILE A 15 2.83 -8.68 -1.88
C ILE A 15 1.97 -8.33 -0.66
N ILE A 16 2.56 -8.37 0.54
CA ILE A 16 1.83 -8.11 1.79
C ILE A 16 1.32 -6.66 1.82
N ASN A 17 2.14 -5.68 1.45
CA ASN A 17 1.70 -4.29 1.45
C ASN A 17 0.59 -4.04 0.41
N TYR A 18 0.63 -4.70 -0.77
CA TYR A 18 -0.48 -4.61 -1.72
C TYR A 18 -1.75 -5.28 -1.20
N ALA A 19 -1.65 -6.39 -0.47
CA ALA A 19 -2.80 -7.02 0.18
C ALA A 19 -3.42 -6.12 1.24
N VAL A 20 -2.60 -5.43 2.05
CA VAL A 20 -3.06 -4.41 3.01
C VAL A 20 -3.75 -3.25 2.29
N LEU A 21 -3.15 -2.72 1.22
CA LEU A 21 -3.74 -1.64 0.43
C LEU A 21 -5.08 -2.06 -0.19
N LEU A 22 -5.19 -3.29 -0.70
CA LEU A 22 -6.43 -3.83 -1.25
C LEU A 22 -7.49 -4.00 -0.16
N CYS A 23 -7.12 -4.53 1.00
CA CYS A 23 -8.03 -4.64 2.14
C CYS A 23 -8.53 -3.26 2.58
N TRP A 24 -7.65 -2.27 2.69
CA TRP A 24 -8.02 -0.88 2.99
C TRP A 24 -9.01 -0.34 1.95
N PHE A 25 -8.72 -0.51 0.65
CA PHE A 25 -9.62 -0.10 -0.42
C PHE A 25 -11.00 -0.77 -0.36
N LEU A 26 -11.05 -2.08 -0.10
CA LEU A 26 -12.30 -2.83 0.03
C LEU A 26 -13.11 -2.40 1.26
N CYS A 27 -12.45 -2.24 2.41
CA CYS A 27 -13.08 -1.70 3.62
C CYS A 27 -13.61 -0.28 3.36
N PHE A 28 -12.86 0.55 2.65
CA PHE A 28 -13.28 1.90 2.31
C PHE A 28 -14.52 1.90 1.41
N ILE A 29 -14.62 1.04 0.39
CA ILE A 29 -15.80 0.96 -0.48
C ILE A 29 -17.00 0.33 0.22
N LEU A 30 -16.81 -0.82 0.87
CA LEU A 30 -17.91 -1.62 1.43
C LEU A 30 -18.46 -1.05 2.73
N ALA A 31 -17.60 -0.40 3.52
CA ALA A 31 -17.96 0.19 4.80
C ALA A 31 -17.98 1.72 4.74
N HIS A 32 -17.94 2.33 3.55
CA HIS A 32 -17.95 3.79 3.37
C HIS A 32 -19.07 4.45 4.18
N ASP A 33 -20.32 4.02 3.94
CA ASP A 33 -21.52 4.57 4.55
C ASP A 33 -21.61 4.28 6.06
N TRP A 34 -21.08 3.12 6.49
CA TRP A 34 -21.10 2.70 7.89
C TRP A 34 -20.06 3.44 8.72
N ILE A 35 -18.83 3.56 8.19
CA ILE A 35 -17.74 4.32 8.81
C ILE A 35 -18.08 5.80 8.84
N GLN A 36 -18.66 6.36 7.77
CA GLN A 36 -19.15 7.74 7.78
C GLN A 36 -20.16 8.00 8.89
N ARG A 37 -21.16 7.13 9.05
CA ARG A 37 -22.18 7.28 10.09
C ARG A 37 -21.62 7.14 11.50
N LEU A 38 -20.63 6.27 11.68
CA LEU A 38 -19.96 6.06 12.97
C LEU A 38 -18.98 7.19 13.31
N HIS A 39 -18.11 7.56 12.37
CA HIS A 39 -17.12 8.63 12.52
C HIS A 39 -17.77 10.01 12.56
N GLY A 40 -18.85 10.26 11.82
CA GLY A 40 -19.59 11.54 11.87
C GLY A 40 -20.15 11.88 13.26
N ARG A 41 -20.30 10.88 14.15
CA ARG A 41 -20.67 11.09 15.56
C ARG A 41 -19.49 11.48 16.45
N TRP A 42 -18.25 11.13 16.08
CA TRP A 42 -17.04 11.37 16.88
C TRP A 42 -16.16 12.49 16.30
N PHE A 43 -16.22 12.70 14.98
CA PHE A 43 -15.47 13.70 14.23
C PHE A 43 -16.42 14.43 13.28
N ARG A 44 -16.47 15.76 13.37
CA ARG A 44 -17.23 16.62 12.43
C ARG A 44 -16.45 16.75 11.11
N MET A 45 -16.31 15.65 10.38
CA MET A 45 -15.67 15.62 9.05
C MET A 45 -16.74 15.47 7.97
N SER A 46 -16.62 16.23 6.88
CA SER A 46 -17.50 16.05 5.71
C SER A 46 -17.14 14.77 4.95
N VAL A 47 -18.04 14.31 4.08
CA VAL A 47 -17.83 13.14 3.20
C VAL A 47 -16.57 13.35 2.36
N GLU A 48 -16.45 14.54 1.78
CA GLU A 48 -15.38 14.91 0.85
C GLU A 48 -14.02 14.93 1.56
N GLN A 49 -13.97 15.38 2.80
CA GLN A 49 -12.75 15.36 3.61
C GLN A 49 -12.35 13.92 3.97
N PHE A 50 -13.32 13.08 4.31
CA PHE A 50 -13.08 11.68 4.60
C PHE A 50 -12.51 10.94 3.38
N ASP A 51 -13.12 11.14 2.22
CA ASP A 51 -12.66 10.58 0.94
C ASP A 51 -11.26 11.06 0.58
N ALA A 52 -11.02 12.36 0.69
CA ALA A 52 -9.73 12.95 0.37
C ALA A 52 -8.60 12.37 1.23
N VAL A 53 -8.82 12.20 2.54
CA VAL A 53 -7.82 11.64 3.46
C VAL A 53 -7.53 10.17 3.14
N HIS A 54 -8.57 9.36 2.88
CA HIS A 54 -8.39 7.94 2.56
C HIS A 54 -7.71 7.76 1.21
N TYR A 55 -8.12 8.53 0.21
CA TYR A 55 -7.51 8.50 -1.11
C TYR A 55 -6.06 8.96 -1.07
N ALA A 56 -5.76 10.06 -0.38
CA ALA A 56 -4.39 10.55 -0.19
C ALA A 56 -3.53 9.52 0.57
N GLY A 57 -4.07 8.92 1.63
CA GLY A 57 -3.41 7.86 2.39
C GLY A 57 -3.07 6.66 1.52
N MET A 58 -4.04 6.15 0.75
CA MET A 58 -3.83 5.05 -0.20
C MET A 58 -2.81 5.41 -1.28
N ALA A 59 -2.82 6.64 -1.81
CA ALA A 59 -1.87 7.10 -2.82
C ALA A 59 -0.44 7.15 -2.27
N ILE A 60 -0.24 7.76 -1.10
CA ILE A 60 1.08 7.83 -0.43
C ILE A 60 1.58 6.42 -0.10
N TYR A 61 0.71 5.56 0.44
CA TYR A 61 1.07 4.19 0.77
C TYR A 61 1.47 3.40 -0.47
N LYS A 62 0.70 3.50 -1.56
CA LYS A 62 1.02 2.88 -2.86
C LYS A 62 2.38 3.36 -3.39
N ILE A 63 2.68 4.66 -3.31
CA ILE A 63 3.99 5.21 -3.70
C ILE A 63 5.11 4.63 -2.83
N GLY A 64 4.89 4.51 -1.51
CA GLY A 64 5.83 3.87 -0.59
C GLY A 64 6.13 2.42 -0.97
N ILE A 65 5.12 1.64 -1.36
CA ILE A 65 5.32 0.27 -1.86
C ILE A 65 6.23 0.25 -3.09
N LEU A 66 5.97 1.14 -4.06
CA LEU A 66 6.77 1.24 -5.29
C LEU A 66 8.23 1.57 -4.98
N LEU A 67 8.46 2.63 -4.19
CA LEU A 67 9.81 3.13 -3.93
C LEU A 67 10.64 2.23 -3.01
N LEU A 68 10.02 1.64 -1.99
CA LEU A 68 10.75 0.89 -0.95
C LEU A 68 10.80 -0.62 -1.18
N ASN A 69 9.93 -1.16 -2.04
CA ASN A 69 9.85 -2.61 -2.27
C ASN A 69 10.02 -2.97 -3.75
N LEU A 70 9.13 -2.46 -4.61
CA LEU A 70 9.10 -2.90 -6.01
C LEU A 70 10.33 -2.43 -6.80
N VAL A 71 10.70 -1.16 -6.69
CA VAL A 71 11.87 -0.61 -7.40
C VAL A 71 13.17 -1.31 -6.96
N PRO A 72 13.47 -1.48 -5.66
CA PRO A 72 14.64 -2.24 -5.21
C PRO A 72 14.61 -3.71 -5.68
N TYR A 73 13.44 -4.36 -5.65
CA TYR A 73 13.29 -5.72 -6.15
C TYR A 73 13.65 -5.84 -7.64
N LEU A 74 13.14 -4.91 -8.47
CA LEU A 74 13.45 -4.87 -9.89
C LEU A 74 14.92 -4.57 -10.14
N ALA A 75 15.54 -3.68 -9.37
CA ALA A 75 16.97 -3.40 -9.46
C ALA A 75 17.82 -4.66 -9.22
N LEU A 76 17.50 -5.44 -8.18
CA LEU A 76 18.18 -6.71 -7.90
C LEU A 76 17.96 -7.75 -9.01
N LEU A 77 16.76 -7.80 -9.61
CA LEU A 77 16.49 -8.68 -10.76
C LEU A 77 17.31 -8.30 -12.00
N ILE A 78 17.49 -7.01 -12.26
CA ILE A 78 18.30 -6.53 -13.39
C ILE A 78 19.77 -6.87 -13.17
N ILE A 79 20.30 -6.59 -11.98
CA ILE A 79 21.70 -6.88 -11.63
C ILE A 79 21.97 -8.39 -11.69
N GLY A 80 21.07 -9.22 -11.12
CA GLY A 80 21.21 -10.67 -11.13
C GLY A 80 21.20 -11.31 -12.53
N LYS A 81 20.58 -10.66 -13.52
CA LYS A 81 20.59 -11.11 -14.93
C LYS A 81 21.84 -10.69 -15.71
N GLY A 82 22.57 -9.67 -15.25
CA GLY A 82 23.80 -9.21 -15.90
C GLY A 82 25.06 -9.97 -15.47
N SER A 83 24.94 -10.87 -14.50
CA SER A 83 26.04 -11.66 -13.91
C SER A 83 26.04 -13.14 -14.35
N SER A 84 25.15 -13.52 -15.27
CA SER A 84 24.96 -14.87 -15.81
C SER A 84 25.27 -14.91 -17.29
#